data_AF-A0A352NY80-F1
#
_entry.id   AF-A0A352NY80-F1
#
_cell.length_a   1.000
_cell.length_b   1.000
_cell.length_c   1.000
_cell.angle_alpha   90.00
_cell.angle_beta   90.00
_cell.angle_gamma   90.00
#
_symmetry.space_group_name_H-M   'P 1'
#
loop_
_entity.id
_entity.type
_entity.pdbx_description
1 polymer ?
#
loop_
_entity_poly.entity_id
_entity_poly.type
_entity_poly.pdbx_seq_one_letter_code
_entity_poly.pdbx_strand_id
1 'polypeptide(L)'
;MNKEFIEALREIVKEKGISADLMFATIEDALVAAYKKNYMGHGVNSQNVKVTMDRENGEIHVYSQKNVVEEVNDEVGEISLEDAKKIDPHYNIGDTVNIEVTPKKFGRVAAQAAKQVVIQRIKEEERRIIYNEFSEKEQDMVTGTVIRKDKNNVLIDLGKTEAVLGPNEQIPGEKYNFNDKIKLYIVEVKNTTKGAQIVISRTHPGLIKRLFELEVP
;
A
#
# COMPACT_ATOMS: atom_id res chain seq x y z
N MET A 1 2.03 -24.05 -2.87
CA MET A 1 2.29 -22.83 -2.06
C MET A 1 2.93 -21.69 -2.82
N ASN A 2 4.21 -21.71 -3.25
CA ASN A 2 4.77 -20.52 -3.94
C ASN A 2 4.18 -20.27 -5.34
N LYS A 3 3.91 -21.33 -6.13
CA LYS A 3 3.30 -21.19 -7.46
C LYS A 3 1.85 -20.67 -7.42
N GLU A 4 1.03 -21.20 -6.51
CA GLU A 4 -0.35 -20.74 -6.29
C GLU A 4 -0.38 -19.27 -5.82
N PHE A 5 0.60 -18.85 -5.01
CA PHE A 5 0.73 -17.45 -4.60
C PHE A 5 1.04 -16.53 -5.79
N ILE A 6 1.94 -16.95 -6.68
CA ILE A 6 2.28 -16.20 -7.90
C ILE A 6 1.08 -16.11 -8.85
N GLU A 7 0.32 -17.18 -9.02
CA GLU A 7 -0.90 -17.19 -9.85
C GLU A 7 -1.96 -16.24 -9.28
N ALA A 8 -2.26 -16.34 -7.98
CA ALA A 8 -3.19 -15.44 -7.30
C ALA A 8 -2.73 -13.98 -7.37
N LEU A 9 -1.42 -13.73 -7.23
CA LEU A 9 -0.86 -12.39 -7.34
C LEU A 9 -1.06 -11.83 -8.76
N ARG A 10 -0.80 -12.60 -9.80
CA ARG A 10 -1.03 -12.18 -11.20
C ARG A 10 -2.50 -11.85 -11.47
N GLU A 11 -3.42 -12.63 -10.91
CA GLU A 11 -4.86 -12.37 -11.04
C GLU A 11 -5.25 -11.04 -10.39
N ILE A 12 -4.80 -10.79 -9.15
CA ILE A 12 -5.06 -9.54 -8.43
C ILE A 12 -4.49 -8.33 -9.18
N VAL A 13 -3.26 -8.45 -9.68
CA VAL A 13 -2.59 -7.40 -10.45
C VAL A 13 -3.41 -7.05 -11.69
N LYS A 14 -3.92 -8.06 -12.40
CA LYS A 14 -4.76 -7.88 -13.58
C LYS A 14 -6.12 -7.27 -13.25
N GLU A 15 -6.78 -7.73 -12.19
CA GLU A 15 -8.12 -7.25 -11.78
C GLU A 15 -8.08 -5.80 -11.30
N LYS A 16 -7.09 -5.45 -10.47
CA LYS A 16 -6.97 -4.12 -9.85
C LYS A 16 -6.19 -3.12 -10.72
N GLY A 17 -5.66 -3.54 -11.87
CA GLY A 17 -4.90 -2.69 -12.78
C GLY A 17 -3.57 -2.18 -12.21
N ILE A 18 -2.94 -2.97 -11.33
CA ILE A 18 -1.67 -2.63 -10.71
C ILE A 18 -0.54 -3.06 -11.66
N SER A 19 0.61 -2.38 -11.64
CA SER A 19 1.79 -2.88 -12.37
C SER A 19 2.36 -4.12 -11.67
N ALA A 20 2.54 -5.21 -12.42
CA ALA A 20 3.16 -6.43 -11.91
C ALA A 20 4.58 -6.14 -11.41
N ASP A 21 5.38 -5.42 -12.17
CA ASP A 21 6.77 -5.08 -11.83
C ASP A 21 6.86 -4.31 -10.51
N LEU A 22 5.97 -3.33 -10.34
CA LEU A 22 5.90 -2.54 -9.10
C LEU A 22 5.51 -3.43 -7.91
N MET A 23 4.61 -4.38 -8.10
CA MET A 23 4.22 -5.33 -7.05
C MET A 23 5.35 -6.24 -6.63
N PHE A 24 6.08 -6.82 -7.58
CA PHE A 24 7.24 -7.66 -7.28
C PHE A 24 8.31 -6.86 -6.54
N ALA A 25 8.65 -5.65 -7.01
CA ALA A 25 9.61 -4.78 -6.34
C ALA A 25 9.18 -4.42 -4.91
N THR A 26 7.91 -4.07 -4.71
CA THR A 26 7.38 -3.73 -3.36
C THR A 26 7.45 -4.93 -2.41
N ILE A 27 7.19 -6.14 -2.92
CA ILE A 27 7.33 -7.36 -2.13
C ILE A 27 8.80 -7.59 -1.77
N GLU A 28 9.72 -7.46 -2.72
CA GLU A 28 11.16 -7.59 -2.48
C GLU A 28 11.65 -6.61 -1.41
N ASP A 29 11.26 -5.33 -1.47
CA ASP A 29 11.59 -4.30 -0.47
C ASP A 29 11.06 -4.66 0.93
N ALA A 30 9.83 -5.15 1.00
CA ALA A 30 9.24 -5.57 2.25
C ALA A 30 9.90 -6.84 2.81
N LEU A 31 10.34 -7.75 1.93
CA LEU A 31 11.11 -8.92 2.32
C LEU A 31 12.50 -8.53 2.85
N VAL A 32 13.15 -7.52 2.26
CA VAL A 32 14.39 -6.94 2.79
C VAL A 32 14.14 -6.42 4.21
N ALA A 33 13.06 -5.65 4.43
CA ALA A 33 12.71 -5.15 5.76
C ALA A 33 12.42 -6.28 6.76
N ALA A 34 11.70 -7.32 6.32
CA ALA A 34 11.40 -8.50 7.13
C ALA A 34 12.67 -9.29 7.47
N TYR A 35 13.60 -9.43 6.53
CA TYR A 35 14.89 -10.08 6.76
C TYR A 35 15.69 -9.31 7.81
N LYS A 36 15.87 -8.00 7.64
CA LYS A 36 16.58 -7.14 8.59
C LYS A 36 15.97 -7.32 10.00
N LYS A 37 14.66 -7.19 10.15
CA LYS A 37 14.00 -7.30 11.45
C LYS A 37 14.18 -8.66 12.15
N ASN A 38 14.21 -9.77 11.41
CA ASN A 38 14.26 -11.12 11.99
C ASN A 38 15.68 -11.68 12.13
N TYR A 39 16.66 -11.13 11.40
CA TYR A 39 18.02 -11.68 11.31
C TYR A 39 19.11 -10.64 11.64
N MET A 40 18.75 -9.47 12.16
CA MET A 40 19.68 -8.52 12.77
C MET A 40 20.50 -9.20 13.87
N GLY A 41 21.82 -9.31 13.67
CA GLY A 41 22.77 -9.84 14.67
C GLY A 41 23.61 -11.05 14.24
N HIS A 42 23.38 -11.64 13.07
CA HIS A 42 24.13 -12.83 12.60
C HIS A 42 25.37 -12.52 11.73
N GLY A 43 26.06 -11.40 11.98
CA GLY A 43 27.27 -11.06 11.21
C GLY A 43 27.02 -10.72 9.74
N VAL A 44 25.78 -10.30 9.41
CA VAL A 44 25.40 -9.76 8.11
C VAL A 44 25.14 -8.27 8.29
N ASN A 45 25.74 -7.45 7.44
CA ASN A 45 25.59 -6.00 7.53
C ASN A 45 24.14 -5.74 7.19
N SER A 46 23.36 -5.30 8.17
CA SER A 46 21.91 -5.10 8.01
C SER A 46 21.59 -3.99 7.01
N GLN A 47 22.62 -3.30 6.51
CA GLN A 47 22.50 -2.22 5.54
C GLN A 47 22.42 -2.73 4.09
N ASN A 48 23.13 -3.80 3.73
CA ASN A 48 23.35 -4.19 2.31
C ASN A 48 22.77 -5.59 1.99
N VAL A 49 21.47 -5.76 2.19
CA VAL A 49 20.75 -7.00 1.84
C VAL A 49 19.85 -6.73 0.65
N LYS A 50 19.96 -7.57 -0.38
CA LYS A 50 19.07 -7.62 -1.53
C LYS A 50 18.25 -8.90 -1.48
N VAL A 51 16.94 -8.78 -1.66
CA VAL A 51 16.05 -9.94 -1.82
C VAL A 51 15.52 -9.93 -3.24
N THR A 52 15.52 -11.09 -3.88
CA THR A 52 14.88 -11.27 -5.19
C THR A 52 13.89 -12.40 -5.12
N MET A 53 12.77 -12.25 -5.81
CA MET A 53 11.75 -13.29 -5.94
C MET A 53 11.62 -13.72 -7.40
N ASP A 54 11.75 -15.02 -7.63
CA ASP A 54 11.47 -15.62 -8.92
C ASP A 54 9.99 -15.46 -9.26
N ARG A 55 9.71 -14.94 -10.46
CA ARG A 55 8.36 -14.54 -10.88
C ARG A 55 7.51 -15.70 -11.39
N GLU A 56 8.08 -16.89 -11.57
CA GLU A 56 7.40 -18.07 -12.05
C GLU A 56 7.12 -19.07 -10.93
N ASN A 57 8.15 -19.40 -10.14
CA ASN A 57 8.06 -20.40 -9.11
C ASN A 57 7.86 -19.80 -7.70
N GLY A 58 8.11 -18.49 -7.53
CA GLY A 58 7.99 -17.76 -6.26
C GLY A 58 9.09 -18.07 -5.25
N GLU A 59 10.21 -18.65 -5.68
CA GLU A 59 11.40 -18.85 -4.86
C GLU A 59 12.04 -17.51 -4.49
N ILE A 60 12.54 -17.43 -3.26
CA ILE A 60 13.03 -16.19 -2.68
C ILE A 60 14.48 -16.40 -2.33
N HIS A 61 15.34 -15.58 -2.95
CA HIS A 61 16.77 -15.58 -2.71
C HIS A 61 17.16 -14.30 -1.97
N VAL A 62 18.00 -14.45 -0.95
CA VAL A 62 18.53 -13.34 -0.17
C VAL A 62 20.03 -13.27 -0.42
N TYR A 63 20.50 -12.11 -0.84
CA TYR A 63 21.90 -11.84 -1.11
C TYR A 63 22.43 -10.79 -0.13
N SER A 64 23.59 -11.06 0.45
CA SER A 64 24.41 -10.06 1.12
C SER A 64 25.29 -9.40 0.06
N GLN A 65 25.15 -8.08 -0.09
CA GLN A 65 25.93 -7.32 -1.05
C GLN A 65 27.21 -6.80 -0.38
N LYS A 66 28.36 -7.14 -0.97
CA LYS A 66 29.68 -6.70 -0.50
C LYS A 66 30.39 -5.89 -1.57
N ASN A 67 31.02 -4.79 -1.18
CA ASN A 67 31.80 -3.96 -2.09
C ASN A 67 33.22 -4.50 -2.24
N VAL A 68 33.71 -4.59 -3.47
CA VAL A 68 35.07 -5.05 -3.76
C VAL A 68 36.05 -3.93 -3.49
N VAL A 69 36.97 -4.15 -2.56
CA VAL A 69 37.99 -3.17 -2.14
C VAL A 69 39.38 -3.79 -2.18
N GLU A 70 40.41 -2.95 -2.22
CA GLU A 70 41.81 -3.39 -2.10
C GLU A 70 42.15 -3.80 -0.67
N GLU A 71 41.82 -2.94 0.30
CA GLU A 71 42.02 -3.21 1.73
C GLU A 71 40.67 -3.27 2.44
N VAL A 72 40.37 -4.42 3.06
CA VAL A 72 39.12 -4.67 3.78
C VAL A 72 39.20 -4.01 5.16
N ASN A 73 38.35 -3.02 5.40
CA ASN A 73 38.16 -2.34 6.68
C ASN A 73 36.88 -2.80 7.40
N ASP A 74 35.85 -3.17 6.64
CA ASP A 74 34.60 -3.76 7.14
C ASP A 74 34.40 -5.16 6.54
N GLU A 75 34.79 -6.21 7.29
CA GLU A 75 34.61 -7.61 6.86
C GLU A 75 33.14 -7.98 6.55
N VAL A 76 32.19 -7.19 7.05
CA VAL A 76 30.77 -7.43 6.88
C VAL A 76 30.25 -6.86 5.57
N GLY A 77 30.66 -5.63 5.21
CA GLY A 77 30.24 -4.91 4.02
C GLY A 77 31.20 -4.96 2.83
N GLU A 78 32.43 -5.42 3.04
CA GLU A 78 33.51 -5.39 2.04
C GLU A 78 34.09 -6.79 1.78
N ILE A 79 34.67 -6.96 0.59
CA ILE A 79 35.36 -8.18 0.16
C ILE A 79 36.64 -7.81 -0.58
N SER A 80 37.70 -8.58 -0.38
CA SER A 80 38.97 -8.40 -1.09
C SER A 80 38.78 -8.70 -2.58
N LEU A 81 39.58 -8.06 -3.45
CA LEU A 81 39.59 -8.40 -4.88
C LEU A 81 39.91 -9.89 -5.13
N GLU A 82 40.78 -10.48 -4.31
CA GLU A 82 41.14 -11.90 -4.41
C GLU A 82 39.96 -12.81 -4.12
N ASP A 83 39.19 -12.53 -3.07
CA ASP A 83 38.01 -13.33 -2.70
C ASP A 83 36.84 -13.09 -3.65
N ALA A 84 36.67 -11.87 -4.15
CA ALA A 84 35.70 -11.56 -5.19
C ALA A 84 35.98 -12.37 -6.47
N LYS A 85 37.25 -12.43 -6.91
CA LYS A 85 37.67 -13.19 -8.10
C LYS A 85 37.51 -14.71 -7.97
N LYS A 86 37.48 -15.26 -6.75
CA LYS A 86 37.16 -16.68 -6.51
C LYS A 86 35.70 -17.01 -6.85
N ILE A 87 34.81 -16.02 -6.77
CA ILE A 87 33.38 -16.18 -7.09
C ILE A 87 33.17 -15.98 -8.59
N ASP A 88 33.65 -14.86 -9.14
CA ASP A 88 33.66 -14.61 -10.59
C ASP A 88 34.96 -13.86 -10.97
N PRO A 89 35.75 -14.38 -11.94
CA PRO A 89 36.96 -13.72 -12.41
C PRO A 89 36.78 -12.30 -12.97
N HIS A 90 35.56 -11.89 -13.33
CA HIS A 90 35.29 -10.59 -13.95
C HIS A 90 35.14 -9.43 -12.96
N TYR A 91 35.10 -9.69 -11.65
CA TYR A 91 34.98 -8.63 -10.65
C TYR A 91 36.22 -7.72 -10.59
N ASN A 92 35.97 -6.42 -10.53
CA ASN A 92 36.95 -5.36 -10.37
C ASN A 92 36.73 -4.59 -9.07
N ILE A 93 37.73 -3.82 -8.65
CA ILE A 93 37.61 -2.92 -7.50
C ILE A 93 36.49 -1.91 -7.77
N GLY A 94 35.61 -1.72 -6.77
CA GLY A 94 34.42 -0.88 -6.88
C GLY A 94 33.15 -1.61 -7.28
N ASP A 95 33.23 -2.87 -7.72
CA ASP A 95 32.04 -3.68 -8.01
C ASP A 95 31.33 -4.15 -6.73
N THR A 96 30.08 -4.60 -6.87
CA THR A 96 29.30 -5.19 -5.78
C THR A 96 29.06 -6.68 -6.03
N VAL A 97 29.57 -7.51 -5.13
CA VAL A 97 29.40 -8.97 -5.14
C VAL A 97 28.14 -9.34 -4.37
N ASN A 98 27.31 -10.23 -4.94
CA ASN A 98 26.12 -10.77 -4.28
C ASN A 98 26.42 -12.17 -3.74
N ILE A 99 26.48 -12.32 -2.42
CA ILE A 99 26.69 -13.62 -1.76
C ILE A 99 25.35 -14.14 -1.25
N GLU A 100 24.94 -15.33 -1.69
CA GLU A 100 23.66 -15.89 -1.25
C GLU A 100 23.71 -16.30 0.24
N VAL A 101 22.77 -15.77 1.03
CA VAL A 101 22.66 -15.96 2.48
C VAL A 101 21.25 -16.38 2.89
N THR A 102 20.46 -16.94 1.96
CA THR A 102 19.06 -17.34 2.16
C THR A 102 18.90 -18.33 3.32
N PRO A 103 18.27 -17.95 4.45
CA PRO A 103 18.07 -18.86 5.56
C PRO A 103 16.98 -19.90 5.24
N LYS A 104 17.19 -21.17 5.61
CA LYS A 104 16.21 -22.26 5.37
C LYS A 104 14.80 -21.98 5.94
N LYS A 105 14.70 -21.20 7.02
CA LYS A 105 13.42 -20.85 7.67
C LYS A 105 12.79 -19.55 7.14
N PHE A 106 13.47 -18.84 6.23
CA PHE A 106 13.03 -17.54 5.76
C PHE A 106 11.75 -17.61 4.94
N GLY A 107 11.50 -18.71 4.22
CA GLY A 107 10.31 -18.88 3.39
C GLY A 107 8.98 -18.62 4.11
N ARG A 108 8.84 -19.02 5.39
CA ARG A 108 7.61 -18.76 6.16
C ARG A 108 7.44 -17.28 6.51
N VAL A 109 8.52 -16.63 6.94
CA VAL A 109 8.53 -15.20 7.27
C VAL A 109 8.24 -14.38 6.01
N ALA A 110 8.85 -14.80 4.91
CA ALA A 110 8.70 -14.18 3.61
C ALA A 110 7.25 -14.28 3.09
N ALA A 111 6.62 -15.46 3.17
CA ALA A 111 5.23 -15.64 2.79
C ALA A 111 4.27 -14.73 3.60
N GLN A 112 4.52 -14.58 4.91
CA GLN A 112 3.71 -13.69 5.77
C GLN A 112 3.88 -12.22 5.40
N ALA A 113 5.12 -11.78 5.19
CA ALA A 113 5.43 -10.41 4.78
C ALA A 113 4.83 -10.10 3.39
N ALA A 114 5.03 -10.99 2.41
CA ALA A 114 4.47 -10.85 1.07
C ALA A 114 2.93 -10.74 1.09
N LYS A 115 2.25 -11.60 1.85
CA LYS A 115 0.79 -11.51 2.04
C LYS A 115 0.37 -10.14 2.60
N GLN A 116 1.10 -9.63 3.60
CA GLN A 116 0.80 -8.33 4.20
C GLN A 116 0.95 -7.18 3.19
N VAL A 117 2.01 -7.21 2.38
CA VAL A 117 2.28 -6.22 1.33
C VAL A 117 1.19 -6.24 0.26
N VAL A 118 0.80 -7.43 -0.20
CA VAL A 118 -0.28 -7.56 -1.18
C VAL A 118 -1.57 -6.95 -0.65
N ILE A 119 -1.96 -7.26 0.59
CA ILE A 119 -3.15 -6.68 1.22
C ILE A 119 -3.03 -5.15 1.35
N GLN A 120 -1.86 -4.64 1.71
CA GLN A 120 -1.63 -3.20 1.79
C GLN A 120 -1.77 -2.53 0.43
N ARG A 121 -1.17 -3.10 -0.63
CA ARG A 121 -1.26 -2.54 -1.97
C ARG A 121 -2.69 -2.55 -2.49
N ILE A 122 -3.44 -3.64 -2.31
CA ILE A 122 -4.86 -3.68 -2.70
C ILE A 122 -5.63 -2.52 -2.04
N LYS A 123 -5.41 -2.29 -0.75
CA LYS A 123 -6.06 -1.18 -0.03
C LYS A 123 -5.63 0.19 -0.54
N GLU A 124 -4.35 0.39 -0.87
CA GLU A 124 -3.86 1.65 -1.45
C GLU A 124 -4.49 1.96 -2.80
N GLU A 125 -4.64 0.93 -3.63
CA GLU A 125 -5.22 1.04 -4.97
C GLU A 125 -6.73 1.31 -4.89
N GLU A 126 -7.44 0.62 -3.99
CA GLU A 126 -8.85 0.92 -3.68
C GLU A 126 -9.03 2.36 -3.17
N ARG A 127 -8.15 2.83 -2.29
CA ARG A 127 -8.16 4.23 -1.81
C ARG A 127 -7.93 5.20 -2.95
N ARG A 128 -7.02 4.91 -3.87
CA ARG A 128 -6.74 5.77 -5.03
C ARG A 128 -7.95 5.85 -5.95
N ILE A 129 -8.64 4.73 -6.20
CA ILE A 129 -9.86 4.71 -7.02
C ILE A 129 -10.95 5.57 -6.39
N ILE A 130 -11.19 5.41 -5.08
CA ILE A 130 -12.18 6.21 -4.33
C ILE A 130 -11.80 7.70 -4.39
N TYR A 131 -10.54 8.04 -4.14
CA TYR A 131 -10.08 9.43 -4.20
C TYR A 131 -10.34 10.05 -5.58
N ASN A 132 -9.93 9.38 -6.66
CA ASN A 132 -10.08 9.89 -8.01
C ASN A 132 -11.56 10.11 -8.37
N GLU A 133 -12.43 9.15 -8.05
CA GLU A 133 -13.86 9.26 -8.36
C GLU A 133 -14.57 10.38 -7.60
N PHE A 134 -14.24 10.58 -6.33
CA PHE A 134 -14.89 11.61 -5.51
C PHE A 134 -14.24 12.98 -5.69
N SER A 135 -12.96 13.05 -6.06
CA SER A 135 -12.29 14.32 -6.41
C SER A 135 -12.92 14.98 -7.63
N GLU A 136 -13.42 14.20 -8.60
CA GLU A 136 -14.18 14.73 -9.73
C GLU A 136 -15.57 15.25 -9.33
N LYS A 137 -16.12 14.77 -8.21
CA LYS A 137 -17.42 15.16 -7.64
C LYS A 137 -17.28 16.18 -6.50
N GLU A 138 -16.10 16.78 -6.35
CA GLU A 138 -15.89 17.83 -5.37
C GLU A 138 -16.81 19.02 -5.67
N GLN A 139 -17.41 19.62 -4.64
CA GLN A 139 -18.41 20.69 -4.79
C GLN A 139 -19.69 20.27 -5.53
N ASP A 140 -20.02 18.99 -5.50
CA ASP A 140 -21.25 18.43 -6.06
C ASP A 140 -22.10 17.72 -5.01
N MET A 141 -23.33 17.40 -5.38
CA MET A 141 -24.28 16.70 -4.54
C MET A 141 -24.27 15.19 -4.80
N VAL A 142 -24.17 14.41 -3.73
CA VAL A 142 -24.21 12.95 -3.74
C VAL A 142 -25.38 12.45 -2.91
N THR A 143 -25.91 11.27 -3.25
CA THR A 143 -26.88 10.57 -2.41
C THR A 143 -26.16 9.53 -1.58
N GLY A 144 -26.35 9.55 -0.26
CA GLY A 144 -25.81 8.58 0.68
C GLY A 144 -26.91 7.90 1.49
N THR A 145 -26.59 6.75 2.08
CA THR A 145 -27.49 5.99 2.95
C THR A 145 -26.99 6.07 4.39
N VAL A 146 -27.85 6.43 5.33
CA VAL A 146 -27.48 6.48 6.75
C VAL A 146 -27.25 5.07 7.28
N ILE A 147 -26.02 4.75 7.69
CA ILE A 147 -25.69 3.44 8.28
C ILE A 147 -26.02 3.46 9.77
N ARG A 148 -25.58 4.49 10.49
CA ARG A 148 -25.86 4.60 11.92
C ARG A 148 -25.67 6.02 12.41
N LYS A 149 -26.30 6.32 13.54
CA LYS A 149 -26.09 7.55 14.29
C LYS A 149 -25.36 7.21 15.60
N ASP A 150 -24.13 7.70 15.71
CA ASP A 150 -23.39 7.72 16.97
C ASP A 150 -23.79 8.99 17.76
N LYS A 151 -23.25 9.23 18.98
CA LYS A 151 -23.71 10.33 19.86
C LYS A 151 -23.84 11.68 19.15
N ASN A 152 -22.80 12.09 18.41
CA ASN A 152 -22.76 13.38 17.71
C ASN A 152 -22.57 13.25 16.19
N ASN A 153 -22.13 12.09 15.71
CA ASN A 153 -21.75 11.87 14.32
C ASN A 153 -22.74 10.91 13.66
N VAL A 154 -23.03 11.16 12.39
CA VAL A 154 -23.82 10.23 11.57
C VAL A 154 -22.88 9.60 10.55
N LEU A 155 -22.86 8.27 10.51
CA LEU A 155 -22.09 7.51 9.53
C LEU A 155 -22.97 7.25 8.31
N ILE A 156 -22.47 7.63 7.14
CA ILE A 156 -23.21 7.59 5.89
C ILE A 156 -22.41 6.77 4.88
N ASP A 157 -23.09 5.81 4.27
CA ASP A 157 -22.58 5.05 3.13
C ASP A 157 -22.77 5.84 1.83
N LEU A 158 -21.68 6.06 1.08
CA LEU A 158 -21.71 6.61 -0.27
C LEU A 158 -21.62 5.51 -1.35
N GLY A 159 -21.81 4.24 -0.96
CA GLY A 159 -21.79 3.04 -1.79
C GLY A 159 -20.42 2.41 -1.93
N LYS A 160 -19.37 3.23 -2.14
CA LYS A 160 -17.97 2.78 -2.25
C LYS A 160 -17.12 3.08 -1.02
N THR A 161 -17.55 4.03 -0.21
CA THR A 161 -16.84 4.45 0.99
C THR A 161 -17.80 5.06 1.99
N GLU A 162 -17.37 5.09 3.25
CA GLU A 162 -18.13 5.68 4.35
C GLU A 162 -17.65 7.12 4.59
N ALA A 163 -18.60 8.02 4.81
CA ALA A 163 -18.35 9.39 5.18
C ALA A 163 -19.00 9.69 6.53
N VAL A 164 -18.36 10.59 7.28
CA VAL A 164 -18.84 11.00 8.61
C VAL A 164 -19.44 12.39 8.50
N LEU A 165 -20.72 12.51 8.84
CA LEU A 165 -21.41 13.78 8.96
C LEU A 165 -21.31 14.27 10.41
N GLY A 166 -20.45 15.26 10.62
CA GLY A 166 -20.24 15.87 11.94
C GLY A 166 -21.42 16.74 12.39
N PRO A 167 -21.53 17.08 13.68
CA PRO A 167 -22.68 17.80 14.24
C PRO A 167 -22.86 19.21 13.65
N ASN A 168 -21.77 19.89 13.29
CA ASN A 168 -21.83 21.23 12.69
C ASN A 168 -22.35 21.22 11.24
N GLU A 169 -22.27 20.06 10.59
CA GLU A 169 -22.67 19.87 9.20
C GLU A 169 -24.07 19.25 9.07
N GLN A 170 -24.73 18.96 10.20
CA GLN A 170 -26.09 18.42 10.28
C GLN A 170 -27.12 19.56 10.33
N ILE A 171 -28.24 19.41 9.63
CA ILE A 171 -29.35 20.37 9.73
C ILE A 171 -29.97 20.26 11.13
N PRO A 172 -30.13 21.38 11.87
CA PRO A 172 -30.81 21.38 13.15
C PRO A 172 -32.24 20.83 13.05
N GLY A 173 -32.56 19.82 13.88
CA GLY A 173 -33.88 19.20 13.93
C GLY A 173 -34.13 18.08 12.90
N GLU A 174 -33.21 17.84 11.96
CA GLU A 174 -33.29 16.72 11.03
C GLU A 174 -33.06 15.38 11.75
N LYS A 175 -33.89 14.37 11.45
CA LYS A 175 -33.74 13.01 11.96
C LYS A 175 -33.00 12.16 10.92
N TYR A 176 -31.98 11.45 11.39
CA TYR A 176 -31.21 10.52 10.58
C TYR A 176 -31.49 9.10 11.10
N ASN A 177 -32.40 8.37 10.44
CA ASN A 177 -32.71 6.99 10.82
C ASN A 177 -31.85 6.02 10.00
N PHE A 178 -31.71 4.81 10.52
CA PHE A 178 -31.05 3.71 9.81
C PHE A 178 -31.68 3.52 8.42
N ASN A 179 -30.83 3.39 7.40
CA ASN A 179 -31.18 3.14 6.00
C ASN A 179 -31.91 4.29 5.27
N ASP A 180 -31.98 5.48 5.87
CA ASP A 180 -32.51 6.66 5.19
C ASP A 180 -31.56 7.08 4.05
N LYS A 181 -32.12 7.34 2.86
CA LYS A 181 -31.38 7.91 1.74
C LYS A 181 -31.46 9.43 1.80
N ILE A 182 -30.32 10.09 1.91
CA ILE A 182 -30.23 11.54 2.04
C ILE A 182 -29.28 12.13 1.00
N LYS A 183 -29.63 13.31 0.51
CA LYS A 183 -28.79 14.10 -0.40
C LYS A 183 -27.83 14.96 0.40
N LEU A 184 -26.56 14.91 0.05
CA LEU A 184 -25.43 15.51 0.77
C LEU A 184 -24.56 16.29 -0.20
N TYR A 185 -23.90 17.32 0.27
CA TYR A 185 -22.94 18.09 -0.51
C TYR A 185 -21.52 17.67 -0.15
N ILE A 186 -20.68 17.41 -1.15
CA ILE A 186 -19.25 17.14 -0.96
C ILE A 186 -18.53 18.47 -0.87
N VAL A 187 -18.03 18.79 0.33
CA VAL A 187 -17.29 20.04 0.57
C VAL A 187 -15.88 19.95 0.00
N GLU A 188 -15.18 18.87 0.36
CA GLU A 188 -13.80 18.61 -0.07
C GLU A 188 -13.47 17.12 0.04
N VAL A 189 -12.49 16.66 -0.74
CA VAL A 189 -11.99 15.28 -0.69
C VAL A 189 -10.50 15.28 -0.34
N LYS A 190 -10.16 14.77 0.84
CA LYS A 190 -8.78 14.72 1.34
C LYS A 190 -8.16 13.37 1.11
N ASN A 191 -6.92 13.34 0.60
CA ASN A 191 -6.12 12.13 0.60
C ASN A 191 -5.34 12.02 1.92
N THR A 192 -5.74 11.09 2.80
CA THR A 192 -5.07 10.88 4.09
C THR A 192 -4.36 9.52 4.13
N THR A 193 -3.43 9.34 5.07
CA THR A 193 -2.73 8.05 5.27
C THR A 193 -3.68 6.89 5.63
N LYS A 194 -4.88 7.21 6.15
CA LYS A 194 -5.92 6.22 6.48
C LYS A 194 -6.90 5.96 5.33
N GLY A 195 -6.84 6.75 4.26
CA GLY A 195 -7.69 6.63 3.07
C GLY A 195 -8.21 7.97 2.57
N ALA A 196 -8.96 7.94 1.47
CA ALA A 196 -9.70 9.09 0.99
C ALA A 196 -10.77 9.47 2.05
N GLN A 197 -10.67 10.68 2.59
CA GLN A 197 -11.64 11.21 3.53
C GLN A 197 -12.52 12.22 2.79
N ILE A 198 -13.79 11.89 2.65
CA ILE A 198 -14.78 12.75 1.99
C ILE A 198 -15.45 13.58 3.07
N VAL A 199 -15.29 14.90 2.98
CA VAL A 199 -15.96 15.84 3.88
C VAL A 199 -17.30 16.17 3.25
N ILE A 200 -18.37 15.83 3.98
CA ILE A 200 -19.75 15.99 3.52
C ILE A 200 -20.51 16.95 4.43
N SER A 201 -21.50 17.62 3.85
CA SER A 201 -22.36 18.56 4.56
C SER A 201 -23.82 18.48 4.13
N ARG A 202 -24.72 18.69 5.09
CA ARG A 202 -26.16 18.95 4.87
C ARG A 202 -26.51 20.44 4.98
N THR A 203 -25.67 21.25 5.62
CA THR A 203 -25.94 22.67 5.88
C THR A 203 -25.26 23.61 4.90
N HIS A 204 -24.30 23.12 4.11
CA HIS A 204 -23.56 23.94 3.16
C HIS A 204 -24.49 24.56 2.09
N PRO A 205 -24.38 25.88 1.81
CA PRO A 205 -25.25 26.57 0.83
C PRO A 205 -25.21 25.94 -0.57
N GLY A 206 -24.09 25.31 -0.93
CA GLY A 206 -23.94 24.58 -2.19
C GLY A 206 -24.96 23.45 -2.36
N LEU A 207 -25.43 22.84 -1.28
CA LEU A 207 -26.46 21.79 -1.37
C LEU A 207 -27.77 22.35 -1.93
N ILE A 208 -28.21 23.51 -1.42
CA ILE A 208 -29.44 24.17 -1.86
C ILE A 208 -29.31 24.55 -3.34
N LYS A 209 -28.17 25.12 -3.74
CA LYS A 209 -27.92 25.48 -5.14
C LYS A 209 -28.06 24.28 -6.07
N ARG A 210 -27.43 23.14 -5.74
CA ARG A 210 -27.53 21.90 -6.53
C ARG A 210 -28.94 21.29 -6.53
N LEU A 211 -29.67 21.40 -5.42
CA LEU A 211 -31.07 20.97 -5.36
C LEU A 211 -31.97 21.80 -6.29
N PHE A 212 -31.75 23.12 -6.36
CA PHE A 212 -32.47 23.98 -7.29
C PHE A 212 -32.12 23.70 -8.76
N GLU A 213 -30.85 23.50 -9.09
CA GLU A 213 -30.40 23.13 -10.44
C GLU A 213 -31.04 21.84 -10.96
N LEU A 214 -31.41 20.90 -10.06
CA LEU A 214 -32.12 19.68 -10.44
C LEU A 214 -33.62 19.88 -10.67
N GLU A 215 -34.25 20.82 -9.95
CA GLU A 215 -35.69 21.04 -10.02
C GLU A 215 -36.07 22.05 -11.11
N VAL A 216 -35.13 22.90 -11.53
CA VAL A 216 -35.32 23.93 -12.55
C VAL A 216 -34.44 23.61 -13.77
N PRO A 217 -35.00 23.03 -14.84
CA PRO A 217 -34.29 22.72 -16.08
C PRO A 217 -33.86 23.95 -16.88
#